data_AF-A0A8J7T8J0-F1
#
_entry.id   AF-A0A8J7T8J0-F1
#
_cell.length_a   1.000
_cell.length_b   1.000
_cell.length_c   1.000
_cell.angle_alpha   90.00
_cell.angle_beta   90.00
_cell.angle_gamma   90.00
#
_symmetry.space_group_name_H-M   'P 1'
#
loop_
_entity.id
_entity.type
_entity.pdbx_description
1 polymer ?
#
loop_
_entity_poly.entity_id
_entity_poly.type
_entity_poly.pdbx_seq_one_letter_code
_entity_poly.pdbx_strand_id
1 'polypeptide(L)'
;VCTGFLGKFYQSLSSKYAELTPARVEEELLVTCSDAEGKENRLCYYLGATADAATKMTSEVTRPMSFHVPVQKICEKLKKMDSQICELKYETQLELSSVDLSKLRVAELKNILNSWGEVCRACIEKTDFVNLIQELAPKHTKHQGRRSDL
;
A
#
# COMPACT_ATOMS: atom_id res chain seq x y z
N VAL A 1 2.36 0.56 -5.24
CA VAL A 1 2.91 0.12 -3.94
C VAL A 1 4.43 0.24 -3.92
N CYS A 2 5.15 -0.43 -4.83
CA CYS A 2 6.64 -0.41 -4.90
C CYS A 2 7.28 0.97 -4.65
N THR A 3 6.92 1.99 -5.44
CA THR A 3 7.55 3.31 -5.32
C THR A 3 7.24 4.03 -4.01
N GLY A 4 6.04 3.85 -3.47
CA GLY A 4 5.62 4.45 -2.20
C GLY A 4 6.34 3.82 -1.01
N PHE A 5 6.35 2.49 -0.95
CA PHE A 5 7.02 1.74 0.11
C PHE A 5 8.54 1.98 0.10
N LEU A 6 9.20 1.74 -1.03
CA LEU A 6 10.66 1.91 -1.14
C LEU A 6 11.10 3.37 -1.01
N GLY A 7 10.23 4.32 -1.36
CA GLY A 7 10.46 5.76 -1.16
C GLY A 7 10.53 6.13 0.33
N LYS A 8 9.53 5.67 1.11
CA LYS A 8 9.52 5.87 2.57
C LYS A 8 10.70 5.18 3.23
N PHE A 9 10.99 3.95 2.82
CA PHE A 9 12.13 3.18 3.30
C PHE A 9 13.46 3.90 3.06
N TYR A 10 13.70 4.39 1.83
CA TYR A 10 14.91 5.15 1.51
C TYR A 10 15.05 6.43 2.34
N GLN A 11 13.96 7.16 2.56
CA GLN A 11 13.96 8.37 3.39
C GLN A 11 14.29 8.04 4.86
N SER A 12 13.73 6.95 5.40
CA SER A 12 14.04 6.48 6.75
C SER A 12 15.50 6.07 6.89
N LEU A 13 16.07 5.39 5.91
CA LEU A 13 17.49 5.04 5.90
C LEU A 13 18.39 6.27 5.83
N SER A 14 18.07 7.21 4.95
CA SER A 14 18.86 8.43 4.73
C SER A 14 18.83 9.37 5.93
N SER A 15 17.79 9.32 6.76
CA SER A 15 17.72 10.09 8.02
C SER A 15 18.44 9.41 9.18
N LYS A 16 18.48 8.07 9.20
CA LYS A 16 19.10 7.27 10.26
C LYS A 16 20.61 7.06 10.07
N TYR A 17 21.07 7.02 8.82
CA TYR A 17 22.45 6.64 8.47
C TYR A 17 23.11 7.63 7.52
N ALA A 18 24.36 7.99 7.84
CA ALA A 18 25.19 8.82 6.96
C ALA A 18 25.68 8.07 5.71
N GLU A 19 25.88 6.75 5.83
CA GLU A 19 26.31 5.88 4.74
C GLU A 19 25.40 4.64 4.64
N LEU A 20 25.01 4.31 3.41
CA LEU A 20 24.18 3.15 3.08
C LEU A 20 25.07 2.07 2.46
N THR A 21 25.25 0.94 3.16
CA THR A 21 25.93 -0.24 2.61
C THR A 21 24.90 -1.30 2.22
N PRO A 22 25.16 -2.16 1.22
CA PRO A 22 24.20 -3.19 0.81
C PRO A 22 23.73 -4.08 1.96
N ALA A 23 24.64 -4.47 2.86
CA ALA A 23 24.33 -5.30 4.02
C ALA A 23 23.38 -4.60 5.01
N ARG A 24 23.62 -3.30 5.27
CA ARG A 24 22.75 -2.52 6.15
C ARG A 24 21.37 -2.28 5.54
N VAL A 25 21.33 -1.95 4.25
CA VAL A 25 20.06 -1.79 3.54
C VAL A 25 19.27 -3.10 3.55
N GLU A 26 19.95 -4.24 3.42
CA GLU A 26 19.32 -5.56 3.51
C GLU A 26 18.76 -5.86 4.90
N GLU A 27 19.54 -5.63 5.96
CA GLU A 27 19.10 -5.81 7.35
C GLU A 27 17.85 -4.97 7.66
N GLU A 28 17.88 -3.67 7.34
CA GLU A 28 16.76 -2.77 7.58
C GLU A 28 15.55 -3.08 6.69
N LEU A 29 15.78 -3.59 5.47
CA LEU A 29 14.70 -4.03 4.59
C LEU A 29 13.98 -5.23 5.19
N LEU A 30 14.71 -6.20 5.74
CA LEU A 30 14.12 -7.36 6.42
C LEU A 30 13.30 -6.95 7.65
N VAL A 31 13.82 -6.03 8.46
CA VAL A 31 13.09 -5.47 9.62
C VAL A 31 11.85 -4.71 9.16
N THR A 32 11.95 -3.87 8.14
CA THR A 32 10.80 -3.12 7.62
C THR A 32 9.74 -4.08 7.05
N CYS A 33 10.17 -5.18 6.44
CA CYS A 33 9.29 -6.19 5.87
C CYS A 33 8.67 -7.14 6.90
N SER A 34 9.27 -7.35 8.07
CA SER A 34 8.64 -8.12 9.15
C SER A 34 7.43 -7.42 9.74
N ASP A 35 7.45 -6.09 9.73
CA ASP A 35 6.37 -5.24 10.23
C ASP A 35 5.38 -4.84 9.12
N ALA A 36 5.64 -5.24 7.87
CA ALA A 36 4.81 -4.90 6.74
C ALA A 36 3.52 -5.76 6.72
N GLU A 37 2.41 -5.13 6.39
CA GLU A 37 1.10 -5.80 6.30
C GLU A 37 0.45 -5.59 4.92
N GLY A 38 -0.56 -6.41 4.62
CA GLY A 38 -1.39 -6.29 3.42
C GLY A 38 -0.57 -6.27 2.11
N LYS A 39 -0.70 -5.18 1.34
CA LYS A 39 -0.04 -5.04 0.02
C LYS A 39 1.46 -4.80 0.14
N GLU A 40 1.94 -4.26 1.26
CA GLU A 40 3.36 -4.05 1.51
C GLU A 40 4.04 -5.38 1.90
N ASN A 41 3.38 -6.21 2.72
CA ASN A 41 3.84 -7.58 2.97
C ASN A 41 3.96 -8.39 1.67
N ARG A 42 2.94 -8.30 0.81
CA ARG A 42 2.96 -8.98 -0.49
C ARG A 42 4.07 -8.46 -1.41
N LEU A 43 4.39 -7.17 -1.35
CA LEU A 43 5.56 -6.63 -2.02
C LEU A 43 6.85 -7.25 -1.45
N CYS A 44 7.00 -7.28 -0.13
CA CYS A 44 8.18 -7.86 0.55
C CYS A 44 8.41 -9.33 0.17
N TYR A 45 7.34 -10.12 0.05
CA TYR A 45 7.40 -11.49 -0.46
C TYR A 45 8.00 -11.54 -1.87
N TYR A 46 7.53 -10.69 -2.79
CA TYR A 46 8.10 -10.63 -4.15
C TYR A 46 9.54 -10.12 -4.19
N LEU A 47 9.92 -9.24 -3.25
CA LEU A 47 11.29 -8.76 -3.11
C LEU A 47 12.24 -9.79 -2.50
N GLY A 48 11.75 -10.92 -2.02
CA GLY A 48 12.59 -11.91 -1.33
C GLY A 48 12.96 -11.52 0.10
N ALA A 49 12.22 -10.58 0.70
CA ALA A 49 12.53 -10.00 2.01
C ALA A 49 11.70 -10.61 3.16
N THR A 50 11.08 -11.77 2.94
CA THR A 50 10.34 -12.54 3.94
C THR A 50 11.03 -13.88 4.19
N ALA A 51 10.88 -14.44 5.39
CA ALA A 51 11.57 -15.67 5.80
C ALA A 51 11.22 -16.91 4.95
N ASP A 52 10.06 -16.89 4.30
CA ASP A 52 9.54 -17.93 3.42
C ASP A 52 9.90 -17.71 1.94
N ALA A 53 10.57 -16.61 1.60
CA ALA A 53 10.89 -16.31 0.21
C ALA A 53 12.08 -17.13 -0.31
N ALA A 54 11.88 -17.77 -1.46
CA ALA A 54 12.86 -18.66 -2.07
C ALA A 54 13.99 -17.93 -2.84
N THR A 55 13.92 -16.62 -3.03
CA THR A 55 14.78 -15.88 -3.98
C THR A 55 15.64 -14.78 -3.33
N LYS A 56 16.86 -14.59 -3.84
CA LYS A 56 17.77 -13.48 -3.48
C LYS A 56 17.47 -12.18 -4.25
N MET A 57 16.19 -11.87 -4.45
CA MET A 57 15.74 -10.65 -5.14
C MET A 57 16.06 -9.38 -4.35
N THR A 58 16.35 -9.49 -3.04
CA THR A 58 16.75 -8.38 -2.18
C THR A 58 17.92 -7.60 -2.77
N SER A 59 18.88 -8.28 -3.39
CA SER A 59 20.07 -7.67 -4.01
C SER A 59 19.76 -6.68 -5.14
N GLU A 60 18.61 -6.84 -5.80
CA GLU A 60 18.13 -5.94 -6.86
C GLU A 60 17.52 -4.64 -6.31
N VAL A 61 17.29 -4.58 -5.00
CA VAL A 61 16.90 -3.37 -4.26
C VAL A 61 18.09 -2.83 -3.47
N THR A 62 18.76 -3.67 -2.69
CA THR A 62 19.74 -3.24 -1.69
C THR A 62 20.99 -2.62 -2.33
N ARG A 63 21.50 -3.22 -3.41
CA ARG A 63 22.66 -2.68 -4.15
C ARG A 63 22.37 -1.34 -4.82
N PRO A 64 21.36 -1.19 -5.70
CA PRO A 64 21.11 0.11 -6.31
C PRO A 64 20.75 1.17 -5.26
N MET A 65 20.04 0.80 -4.19
CA MET A 65 19.70 1.74 -3.13
C MET A 65 20.92 2.20 -2.31
N SER A 66 21.91 1.34 -2.08
CA SER A 66 23.18 1.74 -1.45
C SER A 66 23.98 2.73 -2.29
N PHE A 67 23.78 2.74 -3.61
CA PHE A 67 24.35 3.74 -4.54
C PHE A 67 23.40 4.92 -4.81
N HIS A 68 22.38 5.11 -3.99
CA HIS A 68 21.40 6.21 -4.12
C HIS A 68 20.69 6.25 -5.48
N VAL A 69 20.51 5.10 -6.13
CA VAL A 69 19.72 5.02 -7.35
C VAL A 69 18.26 5.38 -7.03
N PRO A 70 17.61 6.26 -7.82
CA PRO A 70 16.22 6.64 -7.58
C PRO A 70 15.28 5.43 -7.55
N VAL A 71 14.37 5.42 -6.58
CA VAL A 71 13.40 4.35 -6.34
C VAL A 71 12.56 4.03 -7.59
N GLN A 72 12.24 5.04 -8.40
CA GLN A 72 11.51 4.86 -9.66
C GLN A 72 12.23 3.89 -10.59
N LYS A 73 13.56 4.06 -10.75
CA LYS A 73 14.38 3.19 -11.60
C LYS A 73 14.51 1.77 -11.04
N ILE A 74 14.56 1.66 -9.71
CA ILE A 74 14.58 0.35 -9.04
C ILE A 74 13.27 -0.39 -9.32
N CYS A 75 12.12 0.24 -9.10
CA CYS A 75 10.82 -0.35 -9.39
C CYS A 75 10.62 -0.68 -10.88
N GLU A 76 11.12 0.15 -11.79
CA GLU A 76 11.10 -0.16 -13.23
C GLU A 76 11.93 -1.40 -13.58
N LYS A 77 13.08 -1.60 -12.92
CA LYS A 77 13.90 -2.80 -13.08
C LYS A 77 13.18 -4.02 -12.52
N LEU A 78 12.63 -3.92 -11.31
CA LEU A 78 11.87 -4.99 -10.67
C LEU A 78 10.67 -5.41 -11.51
N LYS A 79 9.96 -4.45 -12.12
CA LYS A 79 8.84 -4.73 -13.04
C LYS A 79 9.22 -5.63 -14.22
N LYS A 80 10.46 -5.52 -14.72
CA LYS A 80 10.94 -6.35 -15.83
C LYS A 80 11.25 -7.78 -15.38
N MET A 81 11.56 -7.97 -14.11
CA MET A 81 11.82 -9.28 -13.52
C MET A 81 10.50 -9.97 -13.13
N ASP A 82 9.59 -9.22 -12.52
CA ASP A 82 8.27 -9.67 -12.11
C ASP A 82 7.26 -8.53 -12.28
N SER A 83 6.32 -8.68 -13.22
CA SER A 83 5.30 -7.66 -13.48
C SER A 83 4.35 -7.48 -12.30
N GLN A 84 4.17 -8.51 -11.47
CA GLN A 84 3.25 -8.51 -10.33
C GLN A 84 3.64 -7.46 -9.29
N ILE A 85 4.94 -7.17 -9.14
CA ILE A 85 5.48 -6.15 -8.22
C ILE A 85 4.87 -4.77 -8.48
N CYS A 86 4.73 -4.40 -9.76
CA CYS A 86 4.17 -3.10 -10.15
C CYS A 86 2.66 -3.13 -10.38
N GLU A 87 2.05 -4.30 -10.48
CA GLU A 87 0.59 -4.48 -10.49
C GLU A 87 -0.03 -4.26 -9.10
N LEU A 88 0.78 -4.40 -8.03
CA LEU A 88 0.39 -3.98 -6.69
C LEU A 88 0.13 -2.47 -6.65
N LYS A 89 -1.14 -2.11 -6.66
CA LYS A 89 -1.65 -0.76 -6.43
C LYS A 89 -2.22 -0.66 -5.02
N TYR A 90 -1.88 0.42 -4.32
CA TYR A 90 -2.64 0.78 -3.12
C TYR A 90 -4.10 0.88 -3.56
N GLU A 91 -5.03 0.46 -2.70
CA GLU A 91 -6.40 0.86 -2.98
C GLU A 91 -6.36 2.38 -3.06
N THR A 92 -6.66 2.90 -4.24
CA THR A 92 -7.01 4.30 -4.38
C THR A 92 -8.09 4.49 -3.33
N GLN A 93 -7.78 5.28 -2.30
CA GLN A 93 -8.82 5.86 -1.48
C GLN A 93 -9.88 6.30 -2.48
N LEU A 94 -11.10 5.76 -2.35
CA LEU A 94 -12.22 6.44 -2.95
C LEU A 94 -12.20 7.79 -2.26
N GLU A 95 -11.61 8.78 -2.92
CA GLU A 95 -11.90 10.17 -2.64
C GLU A 95 -13.40 10.29 -2.96
N LEU A 96 -14.22 9.93 -1.99
CA LEU A 96 -15.67 10.11 -2.06
C LEU A 96 -16.01 11.61 -2.17
N SER A 97 -15.02 12.49 -2.00
CA SER A 97 -15.03 13.90 -2.35
C SER A 97 -15.01 14.18 -3.86
N SER A 98 -14.37 13.34 -4.68
CA SER A 98 -14.29 13.52 -6.14
C SER A 98 -15.24 12.61 -6.92
N VAL A 99 -15.73 11.54 -6.30
CA VAL A 99 -16.74 10.64 -6.87
C VAL A 99 -18.15 11.15 -6.60
N ASP A 100 -18.89 11.44 -7.67
CA ASP A 100 -20.31 11.73 -7.58
C ASP A 100 -21.11 10.45 -7.25
N LEU A 101 -21.33 10.22 -5.95
CA LEU A 101 -22.06 9.07 -5.42
C LEU A 101 -23.49 8.95 -5.97
N SER A 102 -24.07 10.06 -6.44
CA SER A 102 -25.38 10.05 -7.08
C SER A 102 -25.37 9.32 -8.43
N LYS A 103 -24.22 9.14 -9.07
CA LYS A 103 -24.08 8.41 -10.35
C LYS A 103 -23.87 6.91 -10.19
N LEU A 104 -23.46 6.45 -9.00
CA LEU A 104 -23.24 5.03 -8.73
C LEU A 104 -24.56 4.27 -8.63
N ARG A 105 -24.57 2.98 -8.99
CA ARG A 105 -25.73 2.11 -8.74
C ARG A 105 -25.82 1.78 -7.25
N VAL A 106 -27.02 1.43 -6.78
CA VAL A 106 -27.24 1.02 -5.38
C VAL A 106 -26.35 -0.17 -5.00
N ALA A 107 -26.04 -1.08 -5.93
CA ALA A 107 -25.11 -2.18 -5.70
C ALA A 107 -23.69 -1.70 -5.39
N GLU A 108 -23.22 -0.66 -6.10
CA GLU A 108 -21.88 -0.08 -5.89
C GLU A 108 -21.82 0.67 -4.55
N LEU A 109 -22.89 1.40 -4.19
CA LEU A 109 -23.02 2.05 -2.88
C LEU A 109 -23.02 1.02 -1.73
N LYS A 110 -23.73 -0.09 -1.89
CA LYS A 110 -23.71 -1.20 -0.92
C LYS A 110 -22.33 -1.84 -0.79
N ASN A 111 -21.60 -1.98 -1.89
CA ASN A 111 -20.23 -2.51 -1.86
C ASN A 111 -19.27 -1.59 -1.09
N ILE A 112 -19.44 -0.28 -1.19
CA ILE A 112 -18.64 0.69 -0.40
C ILE A 112 -18.90 0.48 1.10
N LEU A 113 -20.17 0.45 1.53
CA LEU A 113 -20.51 0.22 2.93
C LEU A 113 -20.00 -1.14 3.44
N ASN A 114 -20.19 -2.21 2.66
CA ASN A 114 -19.69 -3.54 2.99
C ASN A 114 -18.16 -3.57 3.13
N SER A 115 -17.42 -2.84 2.28
CA SER A 115 -15.96 -2.75 2.38
C SER A 115 -15.48 -2.09 3.68
N TRP A 116 -16.33 -1.29 4.32
CA TRP A 116 -16.08 -0.68 5.62
C TRP A 116 -16.61 -1.52 6.80
N GLY A 117 -17.29 -2.64 6.52
CA GLY A 117 -18.00 -3.42 7.52
C GLY A 117 -19.29 -2.76 8.01
N GLU A 118 -19.79 -1.76 7.28
CA GLU A 118 -20.97 -0.99 7.64
C GLU A 118 -22.20 -1.58 6.94
N VAL A 119 -23.29 -1.74 7.67
CA VAL A 119 -24.55 -2.25 7.11
C VAL A 119 -25.63 -1.20 7.31
N CYS A 120 -26.17 -0.68 6.21
CA CYS A 120 -27.32 0.20 6.32
C CYS A 120 -28.60 -0.59 6.55
N ARG A 121 -29.11 -0.57 7.79
CA ARG A 121 -30.36 -1.25 8.18
C ARG A 121 -31.62 -0.44 7.86
N ALA A 122 -31.49 0.87 7.65
CA ALA A 122 -32.61 1.79 7.45
C ALA A 122 -32.58 2.54 6.10
N CYS A 123 -31.72 2.14 5.16
CA CYS A 123 -31.67 2.76 3.83
C CYS A 123 -32.73 2.11 2.93
N ILE A 124 -33.70 2.90 2.47
CA ILE A 124 -34.76 2.47 1.55
C ILE A 124 -34.47 3.06 0.17
N GLU A 125 -34.07 4.33 0.12
CA GLU A 125 -33.80 5.06 -1.10
C GLU A 125 -32.30 5.16 -1.40
N LYS A 126 -31.96 5.40 -2.68
CA LYS A 126 -30.57 5.58 -3.11
C LYS A 126 -29.89 6.75 -2.39
N THR A 127 -30.64 7.82 -2.13
CA THR A 127 -30.22 9.00 -1.36
C THR A 127 -29.78 8.64 0.06
N ASP A 128 -30.46 7.70 0.72
CA ASP A 128 -30.10 7.24 2.06
C ASP A 128 -28.70 6.59 2.07
N PHE A 129 -28.40 5.76 1.06
CA PHE A 129 -27.08 5.15 0.91
C PHE A 129 -26.00 6.21 0.66
N VAL A 130 -26.28 7.20 -0.18
CA VAL A 130 -25.33 8.29 -0.46
C VAL A 130 -25.03 9.10 0.79
N ASN A 131 -26.06 9.49 1.53
CA ASN A 131 -25.93 10.29 2.76
C ASN A 131 -25.14 9.54 3.84
N LEU A 132 -25.44 8.25 4.04
CA LEU A 132 -24.72 7.42 4.99
C LEU A 132 -23.23 7.28 4.60
N ILE A 133 -22.95 7.08 3.32
CA ILE A 133 -21.57 6.99 2.82
C ILE A 133 -20.84 8.31 3.06
N GLN A 134 -21.47 9.47 2.82
CA GLN A 134 -20.87 10.78 3.08
C GLN A 134 -20.61 11.04 4.56
N GLU A 135 -21.50 10.58 5.45
CA GLU A 135 -21.33 10.71 6.90
C GLU A 135 -20.18 9.83 7.43
N LEU A 136 -20.06 8.61 6.90
CA LEU A 136 -19.07 7.63 7.32
C LEU A 136 -17.71 7.82 6.62
N ALA A 137 -17.69 8.48 5.45
CA ALA A 137 -16.49 8.71 4.66
C ALA A 137 -15.35 9.34 5.47
N PRO A 138 -15.52 10.42 6.25
CA PRO A 138 -14.44 11.03 7.03
C PRO A 138 -13.88 10.12 8.12
N LYS A 139 -14.71 9.22 8.66
CA LYS A 139 -14.30 8.25 9.71
C LYS A 139 -13.42 7.17 9.10
N HIS A 140 -13.83 6.61 7.96
CA HIS A 140 -13.11 5.52 7.29
C HIS A 140 -11.92 6.00 6.45
N THR A 141 -11.95 7.23 5.91
CA THR A 141 -10.78 7.83 5.24
C THR A 141 -9.67 8.20 6.20
N LYS A 142 -9.99 8.65 7.43
CA LYS A 142 -8.99 8.88 8.48
C LYS A 142 -8.49 7.59 9.14
N HIS A 143 -9.35 6.58 9.30
CA HIS A 143 -8.95 5.28 9.87
C HIS A 143 -8.20 4.37 8.89
N GLN A 144 -8.36 4.50 7.58
CA GLN A 144 -7.59 3.68 6.62
C GLN A 144 -6.13 4.11 6.46
N GLY A 145 -5.70 5.20 7.11
CA GLY A 145 -4.28 5.47 7.36
C GLY A 145 -3.72 4.79 8.62
N ARG A 146 -4.55 4.05 9.37
CA ARG A 146 -4.25 3.59 10.73
C ARG A 146 -4.93 2.27 11.14
N ARG A 147 -5.41 1.47 10.18
CA ARG A 147 -6.07 0.17 10.45
C ARG A 147 -5.14 -1.00 10.08
N SER A 148 -3.96 -0.99 10.71
CA SER A 148 -3.35 -2.19 11.27
C SER A 148 -3.92 -2.30 12.68
N ASP A 149 -4.57 -3.42 13.01
CA ASP A 149 -4.98 -3.88 14.35
C ASP A 149 -6.33 -4.63 14.23
N LEU A 150 -6.25 -5.92 13.85
CA LEU A 150 -6.86 -7.02 14.60
C LEU A 150 -6.23 -8.37 14.21
#